data_AF-A0A959NRW2-F1
#
_entry.id   AF-A0A959NRW2-F1
#
_cell.length_a   1.000
_cell.length_b   1.000
_cell.length_c   1.000
_cell.angle_alpha   90.00
_cell.angle_beta   90.00
_cell.angle_gamma   90.00
#
_symmetry.space_group_name_H-M   'P 1'
#
loop_
_entity.id
_entity.type
_entity.pdbx_description
1 polymer ?
#
loop_
_entity_poly.entity_id
_entity_poly.type
_entity_poly.pdbx_seq_one_letter_code
_entity_poly.pdbx_strand_id
1 'polypeptide(L)'
;MNTFSNIRELLLALSREEKLLTEMFKKRKTTDYKYEYALDLVENNDNKLQYLIDRSVLRQNGNNLEIDDLYLQFFEQVLEANEEINTSYINENLEKVKQNIDYYFNEHNEQRKYEYLRIIKNTLRKIGIITLRNVVDLKRNIDNTFKSEPTYKNKRAKLINLDNKRKDITKLIEQTEFLITEDDITFFRTATDEELNRIIVQLKIQ
;
A
#
# COMPACT_ATOMS: atom_id res chain seq x y z
N MET A 1 25.29 11.56 -2.52
CA MET A 1 24.17 10.71 -2.93
C MET A 1 24.09 10.76 -4.45
N ASN A 2 24.34 9.64 -5.11
CA ASN A 2 24.16 9.55 -6.55
C ASN A 2 22.68 9.24 -6.79
N THR A 3 21.91 10.20 -7.28
CA THR A 3 20.51 9.95 -7.63
C THR A 3 20.41 9.49 -9.09
N PHE A 4 19.30 8.84 -9.44
CA PHE A 4 18.99 8.61 -10.85
C PHE A 4 18.76 9.96 -11.54
N SER A 5 19.40 10.14 -12.70
CA SER A 5 19.32 11.39 -13.47
C SER A 5 18.02 11.50 -14.26
N ASN A 6 17.35 10.38 -14.53
CA ASN A 6 16.07 10.33 -15.26
C ASN A 6 15.35 8.98 -15.06
N ILE A 7 14.07 8.95 -15.46
CA ILE A 7 13.20 7.75 -15.35
C ILE A 7 13.79 6.56 -16.12
N ARG A 8 14.43 6.79 -17.28
CA ARG A 8 15.00 5.70 -18.07
C ARG A 8 16.13 5.01 -17.33
N GLU A 9 17.01 5.76 -16.67
CA GLU A 9 18.10 5.20 -15.85
C GLU A 9 17.53 4.38 -14.68
N LEU A 10 16.51 4.90 -14.00
CA LEU A 10 15.80 4.19 -12.93
C LEU A 10 15.23 2.87 -13.42
N LEU A 11 14.40 2.90 -14.47
CA LEU A 11 13.73 1.71 -14.99
C LEU A 11 14.72 0.65 -15.49
N LEU A 12 15.82 1.07 -16.14
CA LEU A 12 16.86 0.15 -16.56
C LEU A 12 17.58 -0.49 -15.38
N ALA A 13 17.86 0.25 -14.31
CA ALA A 13 18.48 -0.30 -13.12
C ALA A 13 17.57 -1.32 -12.42
N LEU A 14 16.28 -0.99 -12.27
CA LEU A 14 15.30 -1.89 -11.68
C LEU A 14 15.08 -3.15 -12.53
N SER A 15 15.03 -2.99 -13.86
CA SER A 15 14.88 -4.11 -14.80
C SER A 15 16.11 -5.02 -14.81
N ARG A 16 17.32 -4.45 -14.78
CA ARG A 16 18.57 -5.22 -14.80
C ARG A 16 18.69 -6.13 -13.56
N GLU A 17 18.28 -5.63 -12.40
CA GLU A 17 18.36 -6.37 -11.13
C GLU A 17 17.00 -6.91 -10.67
N GLU A 18 16.07 -7.15 -11.60
CA GLU A 18 14.69 -7.57 -11.30
C GLU A 18 14.63 -8.85 -10.46
N LYS A 19 15.56 -9.79 -10.69
CA LYS A 19 15.62 -11.07 -10.00
C LYS A 19 15.93 -10.90 -8.52
N LEU A 20 16.93 -10.07 -8.21
CA LEU A 20 17.30 -9.71 -6.84
C LEU A 20 16.13 -9.00 -6.15
N LEU A 21 15.61 -7.94 -6.78
CA LEU A 21 14.56 -7.12 -6.20
C LEU A 21 13.28 -7.93 -5.96
N THR A 22 12.94 -8.85 -6.86
CA THR A 22 11.80 -9.77 -6.71
C THR A 22 11.96 -10.66 -5.48
N GLU A 23 13.11 -11.30 -5.31
CA GLU A 23 13.34 -12.19 -4.16
C GLU A 23 13.42 -11.43 -2.83
N MET A 24 14.09 -10.27 -2.81
CA MET A 24 14.11 -9.41 -1.64
C MET A 24 12.71 -8.90 -1.29
N PHE A 25 11.91 -8.51 -2.28
CA PHE A 25 10.53 -8.06 -2.05
C PHE A 25 9.63 -9.17 -1.50
N LYS A 26 9.76 -10.41 -1.97
CA LYS A 26 9.05 -11.56 -1.37
C LYS A 26 9.40 -11.74 0.10
N LYS A 27 10.66 -11.50 0.47
CA LYS A 27 11.18 -11.63 1.83
C LYS A 27 11.17 -10.31 2.62
N ARG A 28 10.54 -9.25 2.14
CA ARG A 28 10.55 -7.91 2.76
C ARG A 28 10.09 -7.84 4.22
N LYS A 29 9.25 -8.79 4.67
CA LYS A 29 8.81 -8.88 6.09
C LYS A 29 9.83 -9.59 7.00
N THR A 30 10.96 -10.04 6.45
CA THR A 30 12.03 -10.76 7.17
C THR A 30 13.22 -9.81 7.31
N THR A 31 13.69 -9.57 8.53
CA THR A 31 14.76 -8.59 8.85
C THR A 31 16.19 -9.07 8.55
N ASP A 32 16.35 -10.30 8.05
CA ASP A 32 17.64 -11.00 8.07
C ASP A 32 18.13 -11.39 6.67
N TYR A 33 17.75 -10.65 5.62
CA TYR A 33 18.22 -10.94 4.26
C TYR A 33 19.72 -10.60 4.15
N LYS A 34 20.56 -11.61 3.92
CA LYS A 34 22.02 -11.45 3.93
C LYS A 34 22.57 -10.92 2.61
N TYR A 35 23.64 -10.14 2.70
CA TYR A 35 24.38 -9.63 1.55
C TYR A 35 24.89 -10.74 0.62
N GLU A 36 25.39 -11.84 1.19
CA GLU A 36 25.81 -13.05 0.47
C GLU A 36 24.71 -13.59 -0.45
N TYR A 37 23.47 -13.68 0.06
CA TYR A 37 22.34 -14.17 -0.73
C TYR A 37 21.98 -13.22 -1.87
N ALA A 38 22.13 -11.91 -1.66
CA ALA A 38 21.95 -10.91 -2.71
C ALA A 38 23.03 -11.04 -3.80
N LEU A 39 24.27 -11.30 -3.39
CA LEU A 39 25.43 -11.41 -4.28
C LEU A 39 25.29 -12.59 -5.26
N ASP A 40 24.78 -13.72 -4.78
CA ASP A 40 24.45 -14.88 -5.60
C ASP A 40 23.40 -14.56 -6.69
N LEU A 41 22.43 -13.69 -6.37
CA LEU A 41 21.36 -13.31 -7.31
C LEU A 41 21.81 -12.32 -8.38
N VAL A 42 22.94 -11.65 -8.17
CA VAL A 42 23.55 -10.71 -9.14
C VAL A 42 24.79 -11.30 -9.82
N GLU A 43 24.92 -12.63 -9.87
CA GLU A 43 26.01 -13.36 -10.54
C GLU A 43 27.38 -13.05 -9.92
N ASN A 44 27.45 -12.87 -8.60
CA ASN A 44 28.66 -12.53 -7.86
C ASN A 44 29.31 -11.19 -8.28
N ASN A 45 28.53 -10.30 -8.90
CA ASN A 45 29.01 -8.98 -9.29
C ASN A 45 28.66 -7.94 -8.23
N ASP A 46 29.59 -7.72 -7.29
CA ASP A 46 29.46 -6.75 -6.19
C ASP A 46 29.11 -5.34 -6.67
N ASN A 47 29.64 -4.91 -7.81
CA ASN A 47 29.37 -3.59 -8.38
C ASN A 47 27.88 -3.36 -8.66
N LYS A 48 27.10 -4.41 -8.95
CA LYS A 48 25.65 -4.30 -9.15
C LYS A 48 24.94 -3.98 -7.84
N LEU A 49 25.36 -4.57 -6.72
CA LEU A 49 24.81 -4.27 -5.40
C LEU A 49 25.23 -2.87 -4.95
N GLN A 50 26.51 -2.53 -5.07
CA GLN A 50 27.02 -1.19 -4.72
C GLN A 50 26.30 -0.10 -5.53
N TYR A 51 26.06 -0.34 -6.82
CA TYR A 51 25.29 0.58 -7.66
C TYR A 51 23.88 0.88 -7.12
N LEU A 52 23.18 -0.14 -6.59
CA LEU A 52 21.86 0.01 -6.00
C LEU A 52 21.93 0.67 -4.61
N ILE A 53 22.97 0.40 -3.82
CA ILE A 53 23.20 1.02 -2.51
C ILE A 53 23.51 2.52 -2.66
N ASP A 54 24.42 2.87 -3.57
CA ASP A 54 24.83 4.25 -3.84
C ASP A 54 23.67 5.15 -4.28
N ARG A 55 22.66 4.54 -4.90
CA ARG A 55 21.42 5.16 -5.37
C ARG A 55 20.25 5.01 -4.41
N SER A 56 20.51 4.48 -3.22
CA SER A 56 19.52 4.28 -2.16
C SER A 56 18.31 3.46 -2.61
N VAL A 57 18.49 2.53 -3.55
CA VAL A 57 17.50 1.49 -3.85
C VAL A 57 17.57 0.41 -2.77
N LEU A 58 18.78 0.10 -2.32
CA LEU A 58 19.06 -0.82 -1.22
C LEU A 58 19.77 -0.09 -0.09
N ARG A 59 19.65 -0.62 1.13
CA ARG A 59 20.42 -0.21 2.30
C ARG A 59 21.14 -1.39 2.90
N GLN A 60 22.41 -1.19 3.23
CA GLN A 60 23.22 -2.21 3.89
C GLN A 60 23.38 -1.88 5.37
N ASN A 61 23.05 -2.84 6.23
CA ASN A 61 23.21 -2.76 7.69
C ASN A 61 24.07 -3.94 8.15
N GLY A 62 25.39 -3.71 8.24
CA GLY A 62 26.35 -4.79 8.50
C GLY A 62 26.33 -5.84 7.40
N ASN A 63 25.98 -7.08 7.76
CA ASN A 63 25.88 -8.20 6.82
C ASN A 63 24.48 -8.36 6.20
N ASN A 64 23.51 -7.53 6.63
CA ASN A 64 22.15 -7.56 6.11
C ASN A 64 21.97 -6.51 5.01
N LEU A 65 21.08 -6.81 4.08
CA LEU A 65 20.73 -5.96 2.96
C LEU A 65 19.21 -5.88 2.85
N GLU A 66 18.69 -4.66 2.76
CA GLU A 66 17.26 -4.38 2.73
C GLU A 66 16.93 -3.49 1.53
N ILE A 67 15.69 -3.54 1.06
CA ILE A 67 15.17 -2.54 0.12
C ILE A 67 14.98 -1.24 0.91
N ASP A 68 15.44 -0.12 0.37
CA ASP A 68 15.23 1.18 1.01
C ASP A 68 13.72 1.49 1.14
N ASP A 69 13.32 2.15 2.23
CA ASP A 69 11.90 2.38 2.54
C ASP A 69 11.14 3.10 1.43
N LEU A 70 11.79 4.05 0.74
CA LEU A 70 11.15 4.77 -0.36
C LEU A 70 10.77 3.81 -1.50
N TYR A 71 11.69 2.93 -1.86
CA TYR A 71 11.48 1.94 -2.92
C TYR A 71 10.57 0.82 -2.47
N LEU A 72 10.67 0.40 -1.21
CA LEU A 72 9.78 -0.58 -0.60
C LEU A 72 8.34 -0.07 -0.65
N GLN A 73 8.08 1.16 -0.19
CA GLN A 73 6.77 1.79 -0.27
C GLN A 73 6.29 1.95 -1.70
N PHE A 74 7.16 2.35 -2.62
CA PHE A 74 6.83 2.43 -4.05
C PHE A 74 6.37 1.06 -4.59
N PHE A 75 7.12 0.00 -4.34
CA PHE A 75 6.76 -1.35 -4.78
C PHE A 75 5.48 -1.84 -4.10
N GLU A 76 5.32 -1.60 -2.79
CA GLU A 76 4.12 -2.01 -2.07
C GLU A 76 2.88 -1.27 -2.53
N GLN A 77 2.98 0.00 -2.91
CA GLN A 77 1.86 0.78 -3.45
C GLN A 77 1.55 0.38 -4.89
N VAL A 78 2.56 0.22 -5.75
CA VAL A 78 2.37 -0.10 -7.18
C VAL A 78 1.95 -1.56 -7.39
N LEU A 79 2.56 -2.48 -6.64
CA LEU A 79 2.19 -3.91 -6.64
C LEU A 79 1.02 -4.18 -5.68
N GLU A 80 0.58 -3.16 -4.95
CA GLU A 80 -0.47 -3.19 -3.95
C GLU A 80 -0.29 -4.33 -2.91
N ALA A 81 0.97 -4.59 -2.53
CA ALA A 81 1.39 -5.81 -1.86
C ALA A 81 1.39 -5.74 -0.32
N ASN A 82 1.03 -4.62 0.31
CA ASN A 82 1.12 -4.53 1.78
C ASN A 82 0.28 -3.45 2.45
N GLU A 83 -0.95 -3.22 1.98
CA GLU A 83 -1.84 -2.30 2.68
C GLU A 83 -2.66 -3.11 3.70
N GLU A 84 -2.04 -3.39 4.84
CA GLU A 84 -2.77 -3.94 5.99
C GLU A 84 -3.67 -2.84 6.56
N ILE A 85 -4.98 -3.05 6.49
CA ILE A 85 -5.94 -2.15 7.12
C ILE A 85 -5.75 -2.23 8.62
N ASN A 86 -5.34 -1.11 9.22
CA ASN A 86 -5.16 -0.90 10.65
C ASN A 86 -5.68 0.49 11.01
N THR A 87 -5.70 0.84 12.29
CA THR A 87 -6.24 2.13 12.74
C THR A 87 -5.52 3.35 12.14
N SER A 88 -4.21 3.30 11.91
CA SER A 88 -3.45 4.41 11.30
C SER A 88 -3.86 4.60 9.84
N TYR A 89 -3.89 3.51 9.08
CA TYR A 89 -4.30 3.52 7.68
C TYR A 89 -5.71 4.12 7.50
N ILE A 90 -6.64 3.72 8.38
CA ILE A 90 -8.01 4.23 8.36
C ILE A 90 -8.01 5.75 8.61
N ASN A 91 -7.39 6.19 9.70
CA ASN A 91 -7.37 7.60 10.08
C ASN A 91 -6.70 8.47 9.00
N GLU A 92 -5.53 8.07 8.50
CA GLU A 92 -4.77 8.83 7.50
C GLU A 92 -5.55 9.02 6.20
N ASN A 93 -6.20 7.97 5.68
CA ASN A 93 -6.92 8.08 4.42
C ASN A 93 -8.23 8.87 4.57
N LEU A 94 -8.96 8.69 5.68
CA LEU A 94 -10.18 9.45 5.92
C LEU A 94 -9.89 10.92 6.19
N GLU A 95 -8.88 11.22 7.00
CA GLU A 95 -8.45 12.61 7.27
C GLU A 95 -7.97 13.28 5.98
N LYS A 96 -7.21 12.56 5.14
CA LYS A 96 -6.79 13.07 3.84
C LYS A 96 -7.98 13.42 2.95
N VAL A 97 -9.02 12.58 2.89
CA VAL A 97 -10.23 12.90 2.12
C VAL A 97 -10.89 14.17 2.67
N LYS A 98 -11.11 14.26 3.99
CA LYS A 98 -11.73 15.42 4.64
C LYS A 98 -10.98 16.72 4.37
N GLN A 99 -9.66 16.73 4.60
CA GLN A 99 -8.83 17.91 4.35
C GLN A 99 -8.91 18.36 2.88
N ASN A 100 -8.92 17.42 1.93
CA ASN A 100 -9.03 17.78 0.52
C ASN A 100 -10.45 18.24 0.12
N ILE A 101 -11.49 17.78 0.83
CA ILE A 101 -12.86 18.31 0.68
C ILE A 101 -12.88 19.78 1.13
N ASP A 102 -12.28 20.10 2.28
CA ASP A 102 -12.17 21.49 2.76
C ASP A 102 -11.39 22.36 1.77
N TYR A 103 -10.27 21.86 1.24
CA TYR A 103 -9.50 22.59 0.24
C TYR A 103 -10.28 22.80 -1.06
N TYR A 104 -11.07 21.81 -1.48
CA TYR A 104 -11.94 21.91 -2.65
C TYR A 104 -12.99 23.01 -2.52
N PHE A 105 -13.58 23.18 -1.33
CA PHE A 105 -14.56 24.25 -1.09
C PHE A 105 -13.93 25.64 -0.95
N ASN A 106 -12.72 25.71 -0.38
CA ASN A 106 -12.01 26.97 -0.18
C ASN A 106 -11.29 27.49 -1.43
N GLU A 107 -11.12 26.67 -2.46
CA GLU A 107 -10.43 27.04 -3.69
C GLU A 107 -11.38 27.64 -4.74
N HIS A 108 -10.99 28.81 -5.25
CA HIS A 108 -11.74 29.56 -6.28
C HIS A 108 -11.23 29.30 -7.69
N ASN A 109 -9.99 28.81 -7.83
CA ASN A 109 -9.42 28.43 -9.10
C ASN A 109 -9.87 27.03 -9.52
N GLU A 110 -10.60 26.93 -10.63
CA GLU A 110 -11.16 25.66 -11.11
C GLU A 110 -10.09 24.57 -11.39
N GLN A 111 -8.89 24.93 -11.84
CA GLN A 111 -7.83 23.95 -12.09
C GLN A 111 -7.31 23.33 -10.78
N ARG A 112 -7.01 24.16 -9.77
CA ARG A 112 -6.55 23.68 -8.46
C ARG A 112 -7.65 22.94 -7.72
N LYS A 113 -8.89 23.41 -7.85
CA LYS A 113 -10.08 22.72 -7.33
C LYS A 113 -10.19 21.30 -7.89
N TYR A 114 -9.93 21.13 -9.19
CA TYR A 114 -9.86 19.80 -9.82
C TYR A 114 -8.71 18.94 -9.28
N GLU A 115 -7.56 19.52 -8.90
CA GLU A 115 -6.46 18.77 -8.29
C GLU A 115 -6.86 18.17 -6.93
N TYR A 116 -7.56 18.92 -6.08
CA TYR A 116 -8.10 18.41 -4.82
C TYR A 116 -9.14 17.30 -5.05
N LEU A 117 -10.05 17.50 -6.01
CA LEU A 117 -11.01 16.47 -6.42
C LEU A 117 -10.31 15.18 -6.90
N ARG A 118 -9.22 15.31 -7.66
CA ARG A 118 -8.42 14.17 -8.12
C ARG A 118 -7.79 13.41 -6.94
N ILE A 119 -7.29 14.11 -5.93
CA ILE A 119 -6.74 13.49 -4.71
C ILE A 119 -7.83 12.72 -3.96
N ILE A 120 -9.02 13.31 -3.81
CA ILE A 120 -10.18 12.65 -3.18
C ILE A 120 -10.54 11.36 -3.92
N LYS A 121 -10.74 11.45 -5.25
CA LYS A 121 -11.07 10.29 -6.10
C LYS A 121 -10.03 9.18 -6.00
N ASN A 122 -8.75 9.54 -6.06
CA ASN A 122 -7.66 8.56 -5.95
C ASN A 122 -7.63 7.88 -4.60
N THR A 123 -7.85 8.63 -3.52
CA THR A 123 -7.84 8.10 -2.14
C THR A 123 -9.03 7.16 -1.92
N LEU A 124 -10.23 7.56 -2.34
CA LEU A 124 -11.44 6.72 -2.24
C LEU A 124 -11.34 5.43 -3.07
N ARG A 125 -10.82 5.52 -4.31
CA ARG A 125 -10.57 4.34 -5.15
C ARG A 125 -9.59 3.38 -4.47
N LYS A 126 -8.52 3.93 -3.91
CA LYS A 126 -7.49 3.17 -3.21
C LYS A 126 -8.09 2.43 -2.01
N ILE A 127 -8.89 3.10 -1.18
CA ILE A 127 -9.66 2.49 -0.08
C ILE A 127 -10.44 1.28 -0.59
N GLY A 128 -11.25 1.44 -1.64
CA GLY A 128 -12.10 0.35 -2.16
C GLY A 128 -11.32 -0.86 -2.67
N ILE A 129 -10.21 -0.64 -3.39
CA ILE A 129 -9.38 -1.75 -3.90
C ILE A 129 -8.74 -2.54 -2.74
N ILE A 130 -8.23 -1.84 -1.74
CA ILE A 130 -7.52 -2.45 -0.62
C ILE A 130 -8.46 -3.16 0.33
N THR A 131 -9.63 -2.59 0.60
CA THR A 131 -10.70 -3.24 1.37
C THR A 131 -11.07 -4.58 0.75
N LEU A 132 -11.39 -4.60 -0.55
CA LEU A 132 -11.76 -5.82 -1.25
C LEU A 132 -10.64 -6.88 -1.20
N ARG A 133 -9.38 -6.49 -1.47
CA ARG A 133 -8.25 -7.41 -1.37
C ARG A 133 -8.13 -7.99 0.03
N ASN A 134 -8.15 -7.14 1.06
CA ASN A 134 -7.97 -7.59 2.43
C ASN A 134 -9.08 -8.54 2.89
N VAL A 135 -10.32 -8.37 2.40
CA VAL A 135 -11.41 -9.32 2.63
C VAL A 135 -11.10 -10.68 2.00
N VAL A 136 -10.65 -10.71 0.74
CA VAL A 136 -10.28 -11.95 0.02
C VAL A 136 -9.11 -12.65 0.71
N ASP A 137 -8.07 -11.89 1.07
CA ASP A 137 -6.90 -12.41 1.77
C ASP A 137 -7.24 -12.93 3.16
N LEU A 138 -8.08 -12.21 3.91
CA LEU A 138 -8.55 -12.63 5.21
C LEU A 138 -9.26 -13.99 5.11
N LYS A 139 -10.18 -14.15 4.15
CA LYS A 139 -10.88 -15.42 3.91
C LYS A 139 -9.89 -16.55 3.62
N ARG A 140 -8.95 -16.32 2.68
CA ARG A 140 -7.91 -17.30 2.32
C ARG A 140 -7.05 -17.69 3.52
N ASN A 141 -6.64 -16.71 4.33
CA ASN A 141 -5.79 -16.94 5.50
C ASN A 141 -6.52 -17.68 6.62
N ILE A 142 -7.81 -17.41 6.82
CA ILE A 142 -8.66 -18.17 7.74
C ILE A 142 -8.74 -19.63 7.28
N ASP A 143 -9.08 -19.88 6.01
CA ASP A 143 -9.17 -21.23 5.45
C ASP A 143 -7.86 -22.01 5.59
N ASN A 144 -6.74 -21.37 5.25
CA ASN A 144 -5.41 -21.95 5.40
C ASN A 144 -5.11 -22.25 6.87
N THR A 145 -5.37 -21.32 7.78
CA THR A 145 -5.12 -21.51 9.22
C THR A 145 -5.93 -22.71 9.76
N PHE A 146 -7.17 -22.88 9.32
CA PHE A 146 -7.98 -24.04 9.72
C PHE A 146 -7.43 -25.36 9.17
N LYS A 147 -7.04 -25.39 7.88
CA LYS A 147 -6.59 -26.60 7.17
C LYS A 147 -5.16 -27.02 7.52
N SER A 148 -4.24 -26.06 7.69
CA SER A 148 -2.80 -26.34 7.67
C SER A 148 -2.08 -26.16 9.00
N GLU A 149 -2.66 -25.45 9.98
CA GLU A 149 -2.00 -25.28 11.29
C GLU A 149 -2.28 -26.52 12.17
N PRO A 150 -1.29 -27.37 12.48
CA PRO A 150 -1.52 -28.56 13.30
C PRO A 150 -1.63 -28.23 14.80
N THR A 151 -0.96 -27.18 15.26
CA THR A 151 -0.86 -26.88 16.68
C THR A 151 -2.06 -26.07 17.13
N TYR A 152 -2.93 -26.64 17.97
CA TYR A 152 -4.17 -25.99 18.41
C TYR A 152 -3.95 -24.61 19.04
N LYS A 153 -2.95 -24.47 19.93
CA LYS A 153 -2.63 -23.19 20.58
C LYS A 153 -2.28 -22.12 19.54
N ASN A 154 -1.47 -22.46 18.55
CA ASN A 154 -1.08 -21.55 17.47
C ASN A 154 -2.25 -21.25 16.54
N LYS A 155 -3.08 -22.24 16.20
CA LYS A 155 -4.29 -22.08 15.39
C LYS A 155 -5.21 -21.04 16.04
N ARG A 156 -5.50 -21.19 17.33
CA ARG A 156 -6.34 -20.26 18.08
C ARG A 156 -5.75 -18.85 18.09
N ALA A 157 -4.46 -18.71 18.39
CA ALA A 157 -3.80 -17.40 18.41
C ALA A 157 -3.85 -16.71 17.02
N LYS A 158 -3.55 -17.45 15.94
CA LYS A 158 -3.63 -16.93 14.57
C LYS A 158 -5.05 -16.50 14.20
N LEU A 159 -6.07 -17.29 14.54
CA LEU A 159 -7.47 -16.95 14.27
C LEU A 159 -7.93 -15.69 15.03
N ILE A 160 -7.49 -15.50 16.27
CA ILE A 160 -7.75 -14.25 17.03
C ILE A 160 -7.15 -13.04 16.31
N ASN A 161 -5.92 -13.16 15.83
CA ASN A 161 -5.27 -12.08 15.06
C ASN A 161 -6.02 -11.78 13.75
N LEU A 162 -6.51 -12.81 13.06
CA LEU A 162 -7.33 -12.64 11.86
C LEU A 162 -8.69 -11.99 12.17
N ASP A 163 -9.32 -12.30 13.31
CA ASP A 163 -10.55 -11.61 13.74
C ASP A 163 -10.30 -10.12 14.08
N ASN A 164 -9.16 -9.78 14.67
CA ASN A 164 -8.80 -8.37 14.86
C ASN A 164 -8.64 -7.65 13.51
N LYS A 165 -7.97 -8.28 12.54
CA LYS A 165 -7.87 -7.74 11.18
C LYS A 165 -9.25 -7.58 10.53
N ARG A 166 -10.17 -8.52 10.75
CA ARG A 166 -11.57 -8.39 10.30
C ARG A 166 -12.23 -7.13 10.87
N LYS A 167 -12.07 -6.87 12.17
CA LYS A 167 -12.65 -5.69 12.83
C LYS A 167 -12.10 -4.39 12.25
N ASP A 168 -10.79 -4.32 11.97
CA ASP A 168 -10.19 -3.15 11.33
C ASP A 168 -10.75 -2.92 9.91
N ILE A 169 -10.91 -3.98 9.11
CA ILE A 169 -11.55 -3.89 7.79
C ILE A 169 -13.00 -3.40 7.91
N THR A 170 -13.79 -3.97 8.82
CA THR A 170 -15.18 -3.54 9.06
C THR A 170 -15.24 -2.07 9.47
N LYS A 171 -14.37 -1.63 10.37
CA LYS A 171 -14.30 -0.23 10.79
C LYS A 171 -13.99 0.71 9.62
N LEU A 172 -13.08 0.33 8.72
CA LEU A 172 -12.80 1.12 7.52
C LEU A 172 -14.04 1.27 6.64
N ILE A 173 -14.77 0.17 6.41
CA ILE A 173 -16.00 0.17 5.60
C ILE A 173 -17.03 1.11 6.23
N GLU A 174 -17.35 0.93 7.51
CA GLU A 174 -18.34 1.71 8.24
C GLU A 174 -17.99 3.22 8.23
N GLN A 175 -16.73 3.57 8.48
CA GLN A 175 -16.30 4.97 8.50
C GLN A 175 -16.25 5.59 7.10
N THR A 176 -15.90 4.80 6.07
CA THR A 176 -15.94 5.27 4.68
C THR A 176 -17.38 5.48 4.22
N GLU A 177 -18.29 4.58 4.59
CA GLU A 177 -19.72 4.73 4.32
C GLU A 177 -20.27 5.98 5.01
N PHE A 178 -20.02 6.13 6.33
CA PHE A 178 -20.43 7.30 7.10
C PHE A 178 -19.91 8.62 6.51
N LEU A 179 -18.65 8.67 6.07
CA LEU A 179 -18.08 9.84 5.40
C LEU A 179 -18.89 10.24 4.17
N ILE A 180 -19.28 9.26 3.36
CA ILE A 180 -19.96 9.46 2.07
C ILE A 180 -21.46 9.74 2.25
N THR A 181 -22.11 9.16 3.26
CA THR A 181 -23.57 9.21 3.44
C THR A 181 -24.04 10.22 4.47
N GLU A 182 -23.24 10.54 5.48
CA GLU A 182 -23.65 11.34 6.65
C GLU A 182 -22.76 12.56 6.91
N ASP A 183 -21.43 12.42 6.90
CA ASP A 183 -20.50 13.46 7.36
C ASP A 183 -20.36 14.61 6.33
N ASP A 184 -19.92 14.29 5.11
CA ASP A 184 -19.60 15.28 4.06
C ASP A 184 -20.64 15.26 2.92
N ILE A 185 -21.92 15.07 3.26
CA ILE A 185 -23.02 14.96 2.29
C ILE A 185 -23.00 16.11 1.27
N THR A 186 -22.70 17.34 1.73
CA THR A 186 -22.67 18.53 0.87
C THR A 186 -21.65 18.34 -0.25
N PHE A 187 -20.45 17.86 0.03
CA PHE A 187 -19.45 17.59 -1.02
C PHE A 187 -19.96 16.55 -2.00
N PHE A 188 -20.39 15.39 -1.49
CA PHE A 188 -20.78 14.26 -2.34
C PHE A 188 -22.07 14.48 -3.14
N ARG A 189 -22.94 15.39 -2.71
CA ARG A 189 -24.12 15.81 -3.49
C ARG A 189 -23.83 16.93 -4.49
N THR A 190 -22.87 17.81 -4.19
CA THR A 190 -22.60 19.01 -5.01
C THR A 190 -21.54 18.75 -6.08
N ALA A 191 -20.61 17.81 -5.84
CA ALA A 191 -19.61 17.40 -6.81
C ALA A 191 -20.27 16.66 -7.98
N THR A 192 -20.47 17.35 -9.11
CA THR A 192 -21.03 16.82 -10.36
C THR A 192 -19.98 16.09 -11.19
N ASP A 193 -19.24 15.16 -10.58
CA ASP A 193 -18.20 14.36 -11.25
C ASP A 193 -18.66 12.91 -11.42
N GLU A 194 -18.70 12.44 -12.67
CA GLU A 194 -19.20 11.10 -13.00
C GLU A 194 -18.29 9.99 -12.45
N GLU A 195 -16.98 10.20 -12.45
CA GLU A 195 -16.01 9.23 -11.94
C GLU A 195 -16.13 9.08 -10.41
N LEU A 196 -16.29 10.19 -9.69
CA LEU A 196 -16.55 10.20 -8.26
C LEU A 196 -17.83 9.43 -7.92
N ASN A 197 -18.92 9.65 -8.68
CA ASN A 197 -20.17 8.91 -8.49
C ASN A 197 -19.99 7.40 -8.69
N ARG A 198 -19.23 6.97 -9.71
CA ARG A 198 -18.90 5.55 -9.92
C ARG A 198 -18.10 4.96 -8.74
N ILE A 199 -17.12 5.70 -8.22
CA ILE A 199 -16.33 5.28 -7.05
C ILE A 199 -17.22 5.12 -5.82
N ILE A 200 -18.11 6.08 -5.55
CA ILE A 200 -19.06 6.04 -4.43
C ILE A 200 -19.98 4.81 -4.53
N VAL A 201 -20.54 4.55 -5.71
CA VAL A 201 -21.39 3.37 -5.91
C VAL A 201 -20.62 2.09 -5.66
N GLN A 202 -19.36 1.99 -6.13
CA GLN A 202 -18.52 0.82 -5.87
C GLN A 202 -18.24 0.64 -4.37
N LEU A 203 -17.96 1.72 -3.64
CA LEU A 203 -17.70 1.68 -2.20
C LEU A 203 -18.93 1.25 -1.38
N LYS A 204 -20.14 1.55 -1.85
CA LYS A 204 -21.41 1.15 -1.18
C LYS A 204 -21.84 -0.30 -1.45
N ILE A 205 -21.31 -0.93 -2.50
CA ILE A 205 -21.65 -2.32 -2.88
C ILE A 205 -20.75 -3.33 -2.15
N GLN A 206 -19.59 -2.89 -1.65
CA GLN A 206 -18.63 -3.71 -0.91
C GLN A 206 -19.11 -4.05 0.50
#